data_AF-A0A6I5CV95-F1
#
_entry.id   AF-A0A6I5CV95-F1
#
_cell.length_a   1.000
_cell.length_b   1.000
_cell.length_c   1.000
_cell.angle_alpha   90.00
_cell.angle_beta   90.00
_cell.angle_gamma   90.00
#
_symmetry.space_group_name_H-M   'P 1'
#
loop_
_entity.id
_entity.type
_entity.pdbx_description
1 polymer ?
#
loop_
_entity_poly.entity_id
_entity_poly.type
_entity_poly.pdbx_seq_one_letter_code
_entity_poly.pdbx_strand_id
1 'polypeptide(L)' 'LAAAIAADPGLNRSAMACRTIARFVIDAYALAREAADPQTALDEIFRMIEAAWEAA' A
#
# COMPACT_ATOMS: atom_id res chain seq x y z
N LEU A 1 6.19 -7.07 7.85
CA LEU A 1 6.15 -6.42 6.51
C LEU A 1 7.24 -5.36 6.32
N ALA A 2 7.30 -4.27 7.12
CA ALA A 2 8.31 -3.23 6.94
C ALA A 2 9.77 -3.74 6.92
N ALA A 3 10.12 -4.65 7.83
CA ALA A 3 11.45 -5.28 7.87
C ALA A 3 11.74 -6.12 6.62
N ALA A 4 10.73 -6.79 6.05
CA ALA A 4 10.87 -7.56 4.81
C ALA A 4 11.11 -6.64 3.61
N ILE A 5 10.40 -5.50 3.54
CA ILE A 5 10.61 -4.49 2.49
C ILE A 5 12.01 -3.88 2.59
N ALA A 6 12.48 -3.61 3.81
CA ALA A 6 13.82 -3.05 4.04
C ALA A 6 14.97 -4.03 3.80
N ALA A 7 14.67 -5.33 3.80
CA ALA A 7 15.66 -6.38 3.53
C ALA A 7 15.87 -6.63 2.02
N ASP A 8 15.07 -5.99 1.15
CA ASP A 8 15.21 -6.10 -0.30
C ASP A 8 16.41 -5.27 -0.79
N PRO A 9 17.49 -5.92 -1.30
CA PRO A 9 18.69 -5.22 -1.75
C PRO A 9 18.46 -4.32 -2.98
N GLY A 10 17.38 -4.55 -3.75
CA GLY A 10 17.01 -3.75 -4.91
C GLY A 10 16.25 -2.47 -4.56
N LEU A 11 15.81 -2.33 -3.30
CA LEU A 11 15.01 -1.20 -2.84
C LEU A 11 15.83 -0.29 -1.92
N ASN A 12 16.39 0.78 -2.49
CA ASN A 12 17.06 1.79 -1.69
C ASN A 12 16.02 2.74 -1.06
N ARG A 13 15.37 2.29 0.02
CA ARG A 13 14.29 3.01 0.73
C ARG A 13 14.70 3.32 2.16
N SER A 14 14.31 4.50 2.66
CA SER A 14 14.50 4.84 4.06
C SER A 14 13.66 3.93 4.96
N ALA A 15 14.11 3.73 6.21
CA ALA A 15 13.35 2.96 7.19
C ALA A 15 11.92 3.52 7.41
N MET A 16 11.76 4.84 7.30
CA MET A 16 10.45 5.49 7.40
C MET A 16 9.56 5.13 6.20
N ALA A 17 10.09 5.20 4.97
CA ALA A 17 9.36 4.80 3.78
C ALA A 17 8.88 3.34 3.86
N CYS A 18 9.75 2.41 4.28
CA CYS A 18 9.38 1.00 4.44
C CYS A 18 8.27 0.80 5.48
N ARG A 19 8.28 1.55 6.59
CA ARG A 19 7.20 1.51 7.60
C ARG A 19 5.89 2.07 7.05
N THR A 20 5.94 3.21 6.37
CA THR A 20 4.75 3.84 5.78
C THR A 20 4.10 2.92 4.75
N ILE A 21 4.88 2.38 3.81
CA ILE A 21 4.38 1.44 2.80
C ILE A 21 3.77 0.21 3.47
N ALA A 22 4.45 -0.37 4.46
CA ALA A 22 3.92 -1.53 5.17
C ALA A 22 2.58 -1.24 5.86
N ARG A 23 2.42 -0.06 6.48
CA ARG A 23 1.17 0.33 7.13
C ARG A 23 0.05 0.47 6.10
N PHE A 24 0.33 1.18 5.00
CA PHE A 24 -0.62 1.38 3.92
C PHE A 24 -1.11 0.06 3.31
N VAL A 25 -0.18 -0.87 3.02
CA VAL A 25 -0.55 -2.20 2.48
C VAL A 25 -1.46 -2.98 3.44
N ILE A 26 -1.17 -2.94 4.75
CA ILE A 26 -1.98 -3.62 5.76
C ILE A 26 -3.38 -2.99 5.85
N ASP A 27 -3.47 -1.66 5.85
CA ASP A 27 -4.74 -0.95 5.96
C ASP A 27 -5.60 -1.16 4.68
N ALA A 28 -5.00 -1.11 3.50
CA ALA A 28 -5.68 -1.41 2.24
C ALA A 28 -6.20 -2.86 2.19
N TYR A 29 -5.39 -3.84 2.63
CA TYR A 29 -5.83 -5.22 2.76
C TYR A 29 -6.98 -5.38 3.76
N ALA A 30 -6.89 -4.71 4.92
CA ALA A 30 -7.92 -4.76 5.95
C ALA A 30 -9.26 -4.19 5.46
N LEU A 31 -9.24 -3.16 4.63
CA LEU A 31 -10.45 -2.59 4.00
C LEU A 31 -10.99 -3.52 2.89
N ALA A 32 -10.13 -3.97 1.99
CA ALA A 32 -10.54 -4.77 0.84
C ALA A 32 -11.14 -6.12 1.26
N ARG A 33 -10.60 -6.78 2.28
CA ARG A 33 -11.09 -8.10 2.73
C ARG A 33 -12.53 -8.11 3.24
N GLU A 34 -13.08 -6.94 3.59
CA GLU A 34 -14.45 -6.78 4.12
C GLU A 34 -15.47 -6.51 3.01
N ALA A 35 -15.00 -6.23 1.78
CA ALA A 35 -15.85 -6.06 0.62
C ALA A 35 -16.36 -7.41 0.08
N ALA A 36 -17.51 -7.37 -0.59
CA ALA A 36 -18.06 -8.54 -1.30
C ALA A 36 -17.16 -9.02 -2.45
N ASP A 37 -16.40 -8.09 -3.05
CA ASP A 37 -15.35 -8.36 -4.03
C ASP A 37 -14.05 -7.66 -3.60
N PRO A 38 -13.18 -8.38 -2.87
CA PRO A 38 -11.94 -7.80 -2.36
C PRO A 38 -10.97 -7.32 -3.45
N GLN A 39 -10.96 -7.95 -4.62
CA GLN A 39 -10.03 -7.58 -5.67
C GLN A 39 -10.44 -6.25 -6.30
N THR A 40 -11.72 -6.12 -6.66
CA THR A 40 -12.27 -4.86 -7.17
C THR A 40 -12.11 -3.72 -6.16
N ALA A 41 -12.34 -3.98 -4.87
CA ALA A 41 -12.14 -2.99 -3.82
C ALA A 41 -10.67 -2.51 -3.73
N LEU A 42 -9.71 -3.42 -3.88
CA LEU A 42 -8.29 -3.06 -3.89
C LEU A 42 -7.94 -2.19 -5.11
N ASP A 43 -8.45 -2.53 -6.29
CA ASP A 43 -8.23 -1.76 -7.52
C ASP A 43 -8.83 -0.35 -7.42
N GLU A 44 -9.98 -0.20 -6.76
CA GLU A 44 -10.59 1.12 -6.48
C GLU A 44 -9.72 1.95 -5.53
N ILE A 45 -9.23 1.35 -4.43
CA ILE A 45 -8.35 2.03 -3.48
C ILE A 45 -7.10 2.56 -4.18
N PHE A 46 -6.39 1.73 -4.96
CA PHE A 46 -5.17 2.18 -5.65
C PHE A 46 -5.45 3.28 -6.67
N ARG A 47 -6.54 3.19 -7.45
CA ARG A 47 -6.95 4.27 -8.37
C ARG A 47 -7.23 5.58 -7.64
N MET A 48 -7.86 5.54 -6.46
CA MET A 48 -8.11 6.75 -5.67
C MET A 48 -6.81 7.39 -5.17
N ILE A 49 -5.85 6.58 -4.72
CA ILE A 49 -4.53 7.09 -4.30
C ILE A 49 -3.79 7.73 -5.49
N GLU A 50 -3.78 7.08 -6.64
CA GLU A 50 -3.13 7.59 -7.86
C GLU A 50 -3.76 8.93 -8.29
N ALA A 51 -5.09 9.00 -8.34
CA ALA A 51 -5.81 10.22 -8.65
C ALA A 51 -5.52 11.37 -7.65
N ALA A 52 -5.36 11.05 -6.36
CA ALA A 52 -5.02 12.04 -5.35
C ALA A 52 -3.60 12.61 -5.53
N TRP A 53 -2.65 11.82 -6.03
CA TRP A 53 -1.29 12.30 -6.35
C TRP A 53 -1.25 13.17 -7.60
N GLU A 54 -1.97 12.79 -8.66
CA GLU A 54 -2.03 13.59 -9.89
C GLU A 54 -2.73 14.95 -9.69
N ALA A 55 -3.54 15.09 -8.64
CA ALA A 55 -4.23 16.33 -8.30
C ALA A 55 -3.40 17.32 -7.46
N ALA A 56 -2.22 16.92 -6.96
CA ALA A 56 -1.37 17.70 -6.05
C ALA A 56 -0.19 18.38 -6.77
#